data_AF-A0A7J2LTA0-F1
#
_entry.id   AF-A0A7J2LTA0-F1
#
_cell.length_a   1.000
_cell.length_b   1.000
_cell.length_c   1.000
_cell.angle_alpha   90.00
_cell.angle_beta   90.00
_cell.angle_gamma   90.00
#
_symmetry.space_group_name_H-M   'P 1'
#
loop_
_entity.id
_entity.type
_entity.pdbx_description
1 polymer ?
#
loop_
_entity_poly.entity_id
_entity_poly.type
_entity_poly.pdbx_seq_one_letter_code
_entity_poly.pdbx_strand_id
1 'polypeptide(L)'
;MNNYVPLSEEIFLIFLLPILIGILLALIGREKLIKTIGVGSSILFISILLFSAISLPTVFSLKIIRIAFFLTLSVSIICAFLGVEEDIFRGIINDFGAILKAEAFAVLFIWILMQADLLTQLIAGIFEADQFLFAAIILYTLGSSFSSVSYFSKGALRDFSAGFFSGSLLGVIVGYVFSIIGLVGSEWSVYQTIINRFFVISLVLLILAYIVTPHLIIKGQGFGLFKGLKLESIYISTDSLQVVLGKYLKVIFSRPTYIGFLTTRGGMINGCIFLGDGKLAAETRYKRQEVNIKSLFLVAYPLGDVEKILSNLPIIRAPEKDLIFYGLDKRYVREVLEGLKKSAEKELANRTSVIRLPFIQIMEAPYFDYVRVGPILVIDAPSYELVRLGPLKIRDINSEFGLVFGLCITADNKRCSFFSSDRLIEIRINNSHIKQTSWEFKLRKGNLKIYINERKKLKELAVNGVRITVKEDIATLSIDDKKITANKNGEILILSANKQLEKRNVELANRIIQRLENLIKKALIRFTEIDMMIDNVRRILDTIE
;
A
#
# COMPACT_ATOMS: atom_id res chain seq x y z
N MET A 1 17.59 25.63 -48.13
CA MET A 1 18.13 24.25 -48.20
C MET A 1 17.89 23.58 -46.87
N ASN A 2 17.24 22.42 -46.88
CA ASN A 2 16.90 21.63 -45.70
C ASN A 2 18.16 21.16 -44.98
N ASN A 3 18.49 21.79 -43.85
CA ASN A 3 19.40 21.19 -42.87
C ASN A 3 18.58 20.19 -42.04
N TYR A 4 18.43 18.98 -42.58
CA TYR A 4 18.19 17.82 -41.73
C TYR A 4 19.43 17.69 -40.83
N VAL A 5 19.33 18.18 -39.60
CA VAL A 5 20.27 17.84 -38.53
C VAL A 5 20.20 16.31 -38.42
N PRO A 6 21.28 15.56 -38.70
CA PRO A 6 21.24 14.13 -38.44
C PRO A 6 20.95 13.99 -36.95
N LEU A 7 19.87 13.29 -36.58
CA LEU A 7 19.66 12.83 -35.21
C LEU A 7 20.95 12.14 -34.79
N SER A 8 21.79 12.84 -34.04
CA SER A 8 23.19 12.47 -33.86
C SER A 8 23.28 11.20 -33.02
N GLU A 9 24.27 10.35 -33.29
CA GLU A 9 24.61 9.17 -32.49
C GLU A 9 24.72 9.50 -30.99
N GLU A 10 25.05 10.77 -30.67
CA GLU A 10 25.11 11.32 -29.32
C GLU A 10 23.74 11.40 -28.63
N ILE A 11 22.68 11.84 -29.33
CA ILE A 11 21.31 11.83 -28.77
C ILE A 11 20.89 10.40 -28.43
N PHE A 12 21.24 9.44 -29.29
CA PHE A 12 20.93 8.03 -29.07
C PHE A 12 21.70 7.46 -27.86
N LEU A 13 23.00 7.72 -27.75
CA LEU A 13 23.84 7.22 -26.67
C LEU A 13 23.53 7.87 -25.31
N ILE A 14 23.19 9.15 -25.31
CA ILE A 14 22.89 9.92 -24.08
C ILE A 14 21.48 9.59 -23.60
N PHE A 15 20.47 9.72 -24.45
CA PHE A 15 19.08 9.61 -23.98
C PHE A 15 18.48 8.23 -24.17
N LEU A 16 18.72 7.57 -25.30
CA LEU A 16 17.99 6.34 -25.66
C LEU A 16 18.60 5.07 -25.04
N LEU A 17 19.93 4.98 -24.98
CA LEU A 17 20.64 3.81 -24.50
C LEU A 17 20.40 3.53 -22.98
N PRO A 18 20.43 4.52 -22.08
CA PRO A 18 20.08 4.30 -20.67
C PRO A 18 18.64 3.84 -20.48
N ILE A 19 17.70 4.39 -21.27
CA ILE A 19 16.29 3.96 -21.26
C ILE A 19 16.18 2.48 -21.67
N LEU A 20 16.87 2.06 -22.74
CA LEU A 20 16.89 0.66 -23.19
C LEU A 20 17.48 -0.28 -22.12
N ILE A 21 18.58 0.12 -21.47
CA ILE A 21 19.18 -0.63 -20.36
C ILE A 21 18.17 -0.75 -19.21
N GLY A 22 17.49 0.35 -18.85
CA GLY A 22 16.43 0.35 -17.85
C GLY A 22 15.29 -0.63 -18.18
N ILE A 23 14.82 -0.64 -19.43
CA ILE A 23 13.78 -1.56 -19.89
C ILE A 23 14.26 -3.02 -19.77
N LEU A 24 15.49 -3.31 -20.19
CA LEU A 24 16.07 -4.64 -20.09
C LEU A 24 16.15 -5.11 -18.62
N LEU A 25 16.60 -4.23 -17.72
CA LEU A 25 16.67 -4.50 -16.28
C LEU A 25 15.28 -4.76 -15.67
N ALA A 26 14.27 -3.96 -16.05
CA ALA A 26 12.89 -4.15 -15.63
C ALA A 26 12.32 -5.49 -16.11
N LEU A 27 12.65 -5.93 -17.34
CA LEU A 27 12.23 -7.23 -17.89
C LEU A 27 12.89 -8.42 -17.18
N ILE A 28 14.15 -8.31 -16.76
CA ILE A 28 14.89 -9.39 -16.10
C ILE A 28 14.41 -9.62 -14.66
N GLY A 29 13.93 -8.57 -13.97
CA GLY A 29 13.20 -8.69 -12.70
C GLY A 29 14.00 -9.24 -11.50
N ARG A 30 15.33 -9.38 -11.59
CA ARG A 30 16.18 -9.91 -10.51
C ARG A 30 16.75 -8.77 -9.66
N GLU A 31 16.16 -8.55 -8.49
CA GLU A 31 16.56 -7.52 -7.53
C GLU A 31 18.05 -7.55 -7.17
N LYS A 32 18.63 -8.76 -6.97
CA LYS A 32 20.07 -8.93 -6.74
C LYS A 32 20.91 -8.43 -7.92
N LEU A 33 20.49 -8.69 -9.15
CA LEU A 33 21.19 -8.26 -10.36
C LEU A 33 21.13 -6.74 -10.52
N ILE A 34 19.97 -6.12 -10.26
CA ILE A 34 19.77 -4.66 -10.29
C ILE A 34 20.66 -3.98 -9.25
N LYS A 35 20.73 -4.52 -8.02
CA LYS A 35 21.62 -4.02 -6.97
C LYS A 35 23.10 -4.15 -7.34
N THR A 36 23.52 -5.30 -7.89
CA THR A 36 24.91 -5.49 -8.33
C THR A 36 25.30 -4.56 -9.48
N ILE A 37 24.41 -4.36 -10.45
CA ILE A 37 24.64 -3.44 -11.58
C ILE A 37 24.65 -1.97 -11.11
N GLY A 38 23.76 -1.59 -10.18
CA GLY A 38 23.74 -0.25 -9.58
C GLY A 38 25.02 0.06 -8.80
N VAL A 39 25.52 -0.88 -7.99
CA VAL A 39 26.78 -0.72 -7.26
C VAL A 39 27.97 -0.68 -8.23
N GLY A 40 28.01 -1.58 -9.23
CA GLY A 40 29.08 -1.60 -10.24
C GLY A 40 29.14 -0.32 -11.09
N SER A 41 27.98 0.21 -11.49
CA SER A 41 27.89 1.48 -12.23
C SER A 41 28.28 2.69 -11.37
N SER A 42 27.94 2.70 -10.07
CA SER A 42 28.36 3.74 -9.13
C SER A 42 29.88 3.74 -8.90
N ILE A 43 30.51 2.56 -8.81
CA ILE A 43 31.98 2.42 -8.69
C ILE A 43 32.67 2.90 -9.97
N LEU A 44 32.15 2.52 -11.14
CA LEU A 44 32.63 3.01 -12.43
C LEU A 44 32.48 4.53 -12.54
N PHE A 45 31.36 5.09 -12.09
CA PHE A 45 31.10 6.53 -12.06
C PHE A 45 32.15 7.28 -11.22
N ILE A 46 32.42 6.82 -9.98
CA ILE A 46 33.44 7.42 -9.11
C ILE A 46 34.84 7.31 -9.75
N SER A 47 35.11 6.19 -10.41
CA SER A 47 36.39 5.95 -11.08
C SER A 47 36.59 6.85 -12.29
N ILE A 48 35.53 7.10 -13.08
CA ILE A 48 35.55 8.04 -14.20
C ILE A 48 35.71 9.48 -13.69
N LEU A 49 35.03 9.87 -12.60
CA LEU A 49 35.20 11.17 -11.96
C LEU A 49 36.66 11.40 -11.53
N LEU A 50 37.24 10.46 -10.79
CA LEU A 50 38.62 10.54 -10.33
C LEU A 50 39.62 10.58 -11.50
N PHE A 51 39.39 9.79 -12.55
CA PHE A 51 40.25 9.78 -13.74
C PHE A 51 40.16 11.09 -14.53
N SER A 52 38.94 11.64 -14.68
CA SER A 52 38.71 12.91 -15.38
C SER A 52 39.34 14.11 -14.66
N ALA A 53 39.45 14.07 -13.33
CA ALA A 53 40.12 15.11 -12.54
C ALA A 53 41.66 15.13 -12.72
N ILE A 54 42.25 14.05 -13.25
CA ILE A 54 43.71 13.85 -13.27
C ILE A 54 44.30 13.95 -14.69
N SER A 55 43.49 13.87 -15.75
CA SER A 55 44.01 13.66 -17.12
C SER A 55 43.27 14.46 -18.20
N LEU A 56 43.95 15.37 -18.92
CA LEU A 56 43.63 15.80 -20.30
C LEU A 56 44.89 16.30 -21.06
N PRO A 57 45.02 16.18 -22.41
CA PRO A 57 43.99 15.87 -23.43
C PRO A 57 44.36 14.89 -24.57
N THR A 58 43.36 14.12 -25.06
CA THR A 58 43.13 13.90 -26.51
C THR A 58 41.63 14.07 -26.79
N VAL A 59 41.26 14.68 -27.93
CA VAL A 59 39.87 15.11 -28.22
C VAL A 59 38.91 13.91 -28.37
N PHE A 60 39.38 12.79 -28.88
CA PHE A 60 38.56 11.58 -29.09
C PHE A 60 38.26 10.83 -27.77
N SER A 61 39.24 10.75 -26.86
CA SER A 61 39.08 10.11 -25.55
C SER A 61 38.13 10.92 -24.65
N LEU A 62 38.19 12.25 -24.72
CA LEU A 62 37.26 13.17 -24.07
C LEU A 62 35.79 12.88 -24.42
N LYS A 63 35.47 12.72 -25.71
CA LYS A 63 34.10 12.46 -26.16
C LYS A 63 33.55 11.13 -25.62
N ILE A 64 34.37 10.09 -25.60
CA ILE A 64 33.99 8.77 -25.06
C ILE A 64 33.81 8.84 -23.54
N ILE A 65 34.73 9.50 -22.83
CA ILE A 65 34.66 9.69 -21.37
C ILE A 65 33.37 10.44 -21.00
N ARG A 66 32.99 11.45 -21.77
CA ARG A 66 31.75 12.23 -21.59
C ARG A 66 30.49 11.39 -21.72
N ILE A 67 30.39 10.58 -22.78
CA ILE A 67 29.25 9.70 -23.01
C ILE A 67 29.20 8.60 -21.93
N ALA A 68 30.35 8.03 -21.56
CA ALA A 68 30.44 7.03 -20.51
C ALA A 68 30.06 7.60 -19.13
N PHE A 69 30.45 8.84 -18.82
CA PHE A 69 30.07 9.53 -17.59
C PHE A 69 28.55 9.72 -17.51
N PHE A 70 27.93 10.23 -18.58
CA PHE A 70 26.48 10.38 -18.64
C PHE A 70 25.77 9.04 -18.46
N LEU A 71 26.18 8.03 -19.22
CA LEU A 71 25.55 6.71 -19.23
C LEU A 71 25.68 6.01 -17.88
N THR A 72 26.83 6.11 -17.20
CA THR A 72 27.02 5.52 -15.86
C THR A 72 26.16 6.20 -14.81
N LEU A 73 26.04 7.54 -14.85
CA LEU A 73 25.15 8.28 -13.95
C LEU A 73 23.68 7.88 -14.17
N SER A 74 23.20 7.94 -15.41
CA SER A 74 21.83 7.57 -15.78
C SER A 74 21.49 6.15 -15.38
N VAL A 75 22.36 5.17 -15.68
CA VAL A 75 22.15 3.76 -15.29
C VAL A 75 22.17 3.58 -13.77
N SER A 76 23.04 4.29 -13.03
CA SER A 76 23.09 4.22 -11.57
C SER A 76 21.78 4.73 -10.95
N ILE A 77 21.28 5.86 -11.44
CA ILE A 77 20.02 6.47 -10.99
C ILE A 77 18.84 5.57 -11.37
N ILE A 78 18.79 5.04 -12.60
CA ILE A 78 17.75 4.08 -13.02
C ILE A 78 17.76 2.84 -12.13
N CYS A 79 18.93 2.28 -11.81
CA CYS A 79 19.04 1.11 -10.93
C CYS A 79 18.58 1.43 -9.51
N ALA A 80 18.90 2.61 -8.98
CA ALA A 80 18.41 3.07 -7.68
C ALA A 80 16.89 3.22 -7.67
N PHE A 81 16.29 3.65 -8.78
CA PHE A 81 14.82 3.76 -8.92
C PHE A 81 14.12 2.41 -9.07
N LEU A 82 14.69 1.49 -9.86
CA LEU A 82 14.10 0.16 -10.10
C LEU A 82 14.33 -0.82 -8.93
N GLY A 83 15.39 -0.62 -8.15
CA GLY A 83 15.80 -1.51 -7.05
C GLY A 83 14.97 -1.40 -5.77
N VAL A 84 13.97 -0.50 -5.72
CA VAL A 84 13.13 -0.28 -4.54
C VAL A 84 11.71 -0.77 -4.83
N GLU A 85 11.37 -1.94 -4.27
CA GLU A 85 10.05 -2.60 -4.36
C GLU A 85 8.86 -1.64 -4.46
N GLU A 86 8.10 -1.77 -5.53
CA GLU A 86 6.77 -1.17 -5.74
C GLU A 86 5.84 -2.23 -6.34
N ASP A 87 5.53 -3.29 -5.58
CA ASP A 87 4.79 -4.44 -6.09
C ASP A 87 3.27 -4.20 -6.30
N ILE A 88 2.74 -3.04 -5.90
CA ILE A 88 1.29 -2.81 -5.88
C ILE A 88 0.70 -2.56 -7.27
N PHE A 89 1.47 -1.94 -8.18
CA PHE A 89 1.02 -1.53 -9.51
C PHE A 89 2.03 -1.85 -10.61
N ARG A 90 2.82 -2.92 -10.43
CA ARG A 90 3.80 -3.35 -11.43
C ARG A 90 3.11 -3.69 -12.76
N GLY A 91 3.62 -3.06 -13.81
CA GLY A 91 3.22 -3.23 -15.20
C GLY A 91 4.25 -2.54 -16.08
N ILE A 92 4.58 -3.16 -17.22
CA ILE A 92 5.66 -2.73 -18.12
C ILE A 92 5.58 -1.24 -18.47
N ILE A 93 4.37 -0.69 -18.61
CA ILE A 93 4.14 0.73 -18.90
C ILE A 93 4.51 1.64 -17.72
N ASN A 94 4.17 1.23 -16.50
CA ASN A 94 4.51 1.99 -15.30
C ASN A 94 6.02 1.98 -15.07
N ASP A 95 6.66 0.82 -15.24
CA ASP A 95 8.12 0.69 -15.15
C ASP A 95 8.83 1.56 -16.20
N PHE A 96 8.31 1.59 -17.43
CA PHE A 96 8.81 2.50 -18.48
C PHE A 96 8.68 3.98 -18.08
N GLY A 97 7.55 4.38 -17.49
CA GLY A 97 7.36 5.73 -16.97
C GLY A 97 8.31 6.07 -15.81
N ALA A 98 8.62 5.11 -14.94
CA ALA A 98 9.58 5.27 -13.86
C ALA A 98 11.02 5.45 -14.40
N ILE A 99 11.40 4.69 -15.42
CA ILE A 99 12.70 4.82 -16.11
C ILE A 99 12.85 6.21 -16.73
N LEU A 100 11.83 6.72 -17.44
CA LEU A 100 11.86 8.07 -18.01
C LEU A 100 12.00 9.17 -16.95
N LYS A 101 11.36 9.00 -15.79
CA LYS A 101 11.51 9.93 -14.66
C LYS A 101 12.90 9.87 -14.03
N ALA A 102 13.49 8.67 -13.93
CA ALA A 102 14.85 8.49 -13.45
C ALA A 102 15.85 9.16 -14.40
N GLU A 103 15.65 9.00 -15.70
CA GLU A 103 16.46 9.67 -16.72
C GLU A 103 16.32 11.19 -16.65
N ALA A 104 15.09 11.70 -16.53
CA ALA A 104 14.85 13.13 -16.33
C ALA A 104 15.60 13.69 -15.11
N PHE A 105 15.66 12.92 -14.03
CA PHE A 105 16.39 13.31 -12.83
C PHE A 105 17.90 13.29 -13.04
N ALA A 106 18.44 12.31 -13.76
CA ALA A 106 19.86 12.26 -14.13
C ALA A 106 20.26 13.48 -14.96
N VAL A 107 19.46 13.80 -15.99
CA VAL A 107 19.64 14.99 -16.84
C VAL A 107 19.56 16.28 -16.03
N LEU A 108 18.58 16.40 -15.13
CA LEU A 108 18.44 17.57 -14.26
C LEU A 108 19.62 17.72 -13.30
N PHE A 109 20.11 16.63 -12.72
CA PHE A 109 21.26 16.65 -11.84
C PHE A 109 22.52 17.12 -12.57
N ILE A 110 22.71 16.66 -13.81
CA ILE A 110 23.78 17.15 -14.68
C ILE A 110 23.65 18.66 -14.92
N TRP A 111 22.45 19.15 -15.23
CA TRP A 111 22.21 20.57 -15.40
C TRP A 111 22.57 21.37 -14.14
N ILE A 112 22.20 20.89 -12.94
CA ILE A 112 22.58 21.52 -11.66
C ILE A 112 24.10 21.58 -11.52
N LEU A 113 24.81 20.50 -11.84
CA LEU A 113 26.27 20.45 -11.75
C LEU A 113 26.96 21.36 -12.79
N MET A 114 26.34 21.58 -13.96
CA MET A 114 26.80 22.58 -14.92
C MET A 114 26.61 24.00 -14.39
N GLN A 115 25.46 24.31 -13.78
CA GLN A 115 25.21 25.63 -13.18
C GLN A 115 26.11 25.93 -11.97
N ALA A 116 26.52 24.89 -11.24
CA ALA A 116 27.48 25.00 -10.14
C ALA A 116 28.95 25.10 -10.59
N ASP A 117 29.19 25.16 -11.90
CA ASP A 117 30.52 25.14 -12.54
C ASP A 117 31.40 23.92 -12.21
N LEU A 118 30.79 22.84 -11.72
CA LEU A 118 31.50 21.62 -11.31
C LEU A 118 31.80 20.67 -12.49
N LEU A 119 31.03 20.76 -13.58
CA LEU A 119 31.14 19.88 -14.74
C LEU A 119 31.23 20.61 -16.09
N THR A 120 31.32 21.94 -16.09
CA THR A 120 31.25 22.76 -17.31
C THR A 120 32.30 22.35 -18.33
N GLN A 121 33.55 22.12 -17.90
CA GLN A 121 34.64 21.67 -18.80
C GLN A 121 34.45 20.24 -19.32
N LEU A 122 33.82 19.39 -18.51
CA LEU A 122 33.56 18.00 -18.87
C LEU A 122 32.43 17.91 -19.89
N ILE A 123 31.40 18.78 -19.84
CA ILE A 123 30.17 18.65 -20.66
C ILE A 123 30.11 19.71 -21.78
N ALA A 124 30.98 20.72 -21.77
CA ALA A 124 31.06 21.75 -22.80
C ALA A 124 31.20 21.16 -24.22
N GLY A 125 30.25 21.50 -25.09
CA GLY A 125 30.24 21.12 -26.51
C GLY A 125 29.39 19.90 -26.87
N ILE A 126 28.62 19.32 -25.93
CA ILE A 126 27.63 18.27 -26.23
C ILE A 126 26.24 18.89 -26.47
N PHE A 127 25.73 19.64 -25.49
CA PHE A 127 24.51 20.45 -25.58
C PHE A 127 24.67 21.71 -24.74
N GLU A 128 23.84 22.71 -25.00
CA GLU A 128 23.75 23.90 -24.14
C GLU A 128 23.04 23.57 -22.82
N ALA A 129 23.37 24.30 -21.74
CA ALA A 129 22.79 24.03 -20.42
C ALA A 129 21.24 24.08 -20.44
N ASP A 130 20.66 25.07 -21.11
CA ASP A 130 19.21 25.22 -21.22
C ASP A 130 18.55 24.02 -21.94
N GLN A 131 19.26 23.36 -22.86
CA GLN A 131 18.78 22.17 -23.56
C GLN A 131 18.68 20.94 -22.64
N PHE A 132 19.61 20.80 -21.68
CA PHE A 132 19.52 19.74 -20.66
C PHE A 132 18.30 19.95 -19.76
N LEU A 133 18.08 21.18 -19.26
CA LEU A 133 16.90 21.48 -18.45
C LEU A 133 15.61 21.24 -19.23
N PHE A 134 15.55 21.68 -20.49
CA PHE A 134 14.41 21.43 -21.37
C PHE A 134 14.16 19.92 -21.57
N ALA A 135 15.20 19.14 -21.87
CA ALA A 135 15.11 17.70 -22.04
C ALA A 135 14.62 16.99 -20.76
N ALA A 136 15.12 17.40 -19.58
CA ALA A 136 14.68 16.88 -18.29
C ALA A 136 13.17 17.11 -18.08
N ILE A 137 12.65 18.30 -18.38
CA ILE A 137 11.23 18.63 -18.25
C ILE A 137 10.37 17.76 -19.19
N ILE A 138 10.80 17.58 -20.45
CA ILE A 138 10.07 16.75 -21.42
C ILE A 138 10.06 15.28 -21.00
N LEU A 139 11.23 14.72 -20.63
CA LEU A 139 11.34 13.34 -20.15
C LEU A 139 10.50 13.11 -18.90
N TYR A 140 10.50 14.05 -17.96
CA TYR A 140 9.67 13.97 -16.76
C TYR A 140 8.18 14.00 -17.08
N THR A 141 7.77 14.82 -18.05
CA THR A 141 6.38 14.93 -18.50
C THR A 141 5.89 13.63 -19.14
N LEU A 142 6.69 13.05 -20.03
CA LEU A 142 6.41 11.75 -20.64
C LEU A 142 6.40 10.63 -19.60
N GLY A 143 7.41 10.58 -18.72
CA GLY A 143 7.48 9.61 -17.63
C GLY A 143 6.29 9.71 -16.68
N SER A 144 5.80 10.93 -16.41
CA SER A 144 4.57 11.18 -15.62
C SER A 144 3.33 10.64 -16.30
N SER A 145 3.26 10.70 -17.62
CA SER A 145 2.14 10.15 -18.40
C SER A 145 2.08 8.63 -18.30
N PHE A 146 3.20 7.94 -18.55
CA PHE A 146 3.26 6.48 -18.52
C PHE A 146 3.12 5.90 -17.11
N SER A 147 3.79 6.48 -16.10
CA SER A 147 3.64 6.05 -14.69
C SER A 147 2.25 6.32 -14.10
N SER A 148 1.42 7.10 -14.78
CA SER A 148 0.02 7.31 -14.37
C SER A 148 -0.90 6.17 -14.81
N VAL A 149 -0.50 5.39 -15.82
CA VAL A 149 -1.30 4.28 -16.34
C VAL A 149 -1.13 3.06 -15.44
N SER A 150 -2.14 2.81 -14.60
CA SER A 150 -2.09 1.69 -13.65
C SER A 150 -2.19 0.32 -14.33
N TYR A 151 -2.94 0.17 -15.44
CA TYR A 151 -2.99 -0.99 -16.35
C TYR A 151 -3.68 -0.59 -17.67
N PHE A 152 -3.56 -1.39 -18.75
CA PHE A 152 -4.43 -1.29 -19.94
C PHE A 152 -5.89 -1.55 -19.54
N SER A 153 -6.56 -0.50 -19.08
CA SER A 153 -7.97 -0.49 -18.72
C SER A 153 -8.69 0.54 -19.57
N LYS A 154 -10.04 0.50 -19.57
CA LYS A 154 -10.85 1.51 -20.27
C LYS A 154 -10.54 2.95 -19.84
N GLY A 155 -9.89 3.18 -18.69
CA GLY A 155 -9.47 4.50 -18.19
C GLY A 155 -8.02 4.90 -18.52
N ALA A 156 -7.25 4.10 -19.27
CA ALA A 156 -5.82 4.33 -19.50
C ALA A 156 -5.52 5.66 -20.21
N LEU A 157 -6.34 6.07 -21.19
CA LEU A 157 -6.20 7.36 -21.87
C LEU A 157 -6.33 8.53 -20.90
N ARG A 158 -7.31 8.46 -20.00
CA ARG A 158 -7.57 9.48 -18.99
C ARG A 158 -6.43 9.58 -17.98
N ASP A 159 -5.95 8.43 -17.51
CA ASP A 159 -4.84 8.35 -16.56
C ASP A 159 -3.53 8.87 -17.22
N PHE A 160 -3.29 8.53 -18.49
CA PHE A 160 -2.18 9.05 -19.28
C PHE A 160 -2.26 10.58 -19.44
N SER A 161 -3.42 11.11 -19.88
CA SER A 161 -3.62 12.55 -20.05
C SER A 161 -3.48 13.32 -18.73
N ALA A 162 -3.96 12.76 -17.61
CA ALA A 162 -3.78 13.35 -16.28
C ALA A 162 -2.30 13.41 -15.88
N GLY A 163 -1.56 12.33 -16.13
CA GLY A 163 -0.11 12.29 -15.95
C GLY A 163 0.62 13.33 -16.81
N PHE A 164 0.26 13.41 -18.09
CA PHE A 164 0.83 14.37 -19.04
C PHE A 164 0.58 15.82 -18.60
N PHE A 165 -0.65 16.14 -18.21
CA PHE A 165 -0.99 17.46 -17.67
C PHE A 165 -0.19 17.78 -16.41
N SER A 166 -0.16 16.88 -15.43
CA SER A 166 0.54 17.12 -14.17
C SER A 166 2.05 17.35 -14.36
N GLY A 167 2.69 16.58 -15.26
CA GLY A 167 4.09 16.75 -15.62
C GLY A 167 4.35 18.09 -16.31
N SER A 168 3.50 18.45 -17.28
CA SER A 168 3.63 19.72 -18.00
C SER A 168 3.39 20.94 -17.11
N LEU A 169 2.43 20.90 -16.18
CA LEU A 169 2.18 21.96 -15.22
C LEU A 169 3.40 22.18 -14.31
N LEU A 170 3.98 21.09 -13.81
CA LEU A 170 5.20 21.15 -13.00
C LEU A 170 6.37 21.71 -13.81
N GLY A 171 6.51 21.30 -15.07
CA GLY A 171 7.50 21.84 -16.00
C GLY A 171 7.36 23.35 -16.21
N VAL A 172 6.14 23.85 -16.41
CA VAL A 172 5.85 25.29 -16.52
C VAL A 172 6.26 26.02 -15.25
N ILE A 173 5.85 25.53 -14.07
CA ILE A 173 6.15 26.15 -12.77
C ILE A 173 7.67 26.21 -12.56
N VAL A 174 8.37 25.09 -12.71
CA VAL A 174 9.83 24.99 -12.52
C VAL A 174 10.55 25.91 -13.50
N GLY A 175 10.14 25.91 -14.77
CA GLY A 175 10.74 26.75 -15.80
C GLY A 175 10.60 28.25 -15.52
N TYR A 176 9.45 28.70 -15.02
CA TYR A 176 9.27 30.09 -14.59
C TYR A 176 10.07 30.41 -13.32
N VAL A 177 10.10 29.52 -12.34
CA VAL A 177 10.89 29.73 -11.10
C VAL A 177 12.37 29.90 -11.43
N PHE A 178 12.96 29.04 -12.28
CA PHE A 178 14.35 29.17 -12.68
C PHE A 178 14.62 30.41 -13.54
N SER A 179 13.67 30.81 -14.38
CA SER A 179 13.74 32.08 -15.11
C SER A 179 13.73 33.30 -14.17
N ILE A 180 12.90 33.30 -13.13
CA ILE A 180 12.81 34.42 -12.16
C ILE A 180 14.08 34.53 -11.32
N ILE A 181 14.69 33.39 -10.94
CA ILE A 181 15.92 33.37 -10.13
C ILE A 181 17.16 33.64 -11.00
N GLY A 182 17.03 33.67 -12.33
CA GLY A 182 18.15 33.94 -13.24
C GLY A 182 19.12 32.77 -13.39
N LEU A 183 18.63 31.54 -13.19
CA LEU A 183 19.44 30.31 -13.31
C LEU A 183 19.52 29.75 -14.74
N VAL A 184 18.88 30.41 -15.69
CA VAL A 184 18.74 29.96 -17.09
C VAL A 184 19.23 31.04 -18.04
N GLY A 185 19.67 30.63 -19.22
CA GLY A 185 20.22 31.54 -20.23
C GLY A 185 19.18 32.41 -20.93
N SER A 186 19.66 33.30 -21.80
CA SER A 186 18.83 34.19 -22.61
C SER A 186 17.91 33.45 -23.59
N GLU A 187 18.31 32.25 -24.03
CA GLU A 187 17.54 31.43 -24.96
C GLU A 187 16.40 30.64 -24.30
N TRP A 188 16.36 30.59 -22.96
CA TRP A 188 15.31 29.90 -22.19
C TRP A 188 13.89 30.32 -22.57
N SER A 189 13.69 31.58 -22.97
CA SER A 189 12.39 32.10 -23.40
C SER A 189 11.76 31.29 -24.55
N VAL A 190 12.58 30.75 -25.46
CA VAL A 190 12.13 29.90 -26.57
C VAL A 190 11.64 28.56 -26.03
N TYR A 191 12.44 27.91 -25.16
CA TYR A 191 12.08 26.63 -24.52
C TYR A 191 10.84 26.76 -23.63
N GLN A 192 10.74 27.82 -22.83
CA GLN A 192 9.59 28.10 -21.99
C GLN A 192 8.31 28.26 -22.81
N THR A 193 8.39 28.91 -23.98
CA THR A 193 7.25 29.04 -24.89
C THR A 193 6.78 27.67 -25.40
N ILE A 194 7.71 26.76 -25.69
CA ILE A 194 7.38 25.38 -26.09
C ILE A 194 6.72 24.63 -24.92
N ILE A 195 7.28 24.71 -23.70
CA ILE A 195 6.71 24.09 -22.50
C ILE A 195 5.28 24.59 -22.24
N ASN A 196 5.02 25.88 -22.38
CA ASN A 196 3.69 26.47 -22.26
C ASN A 196 2.70 25.90 -23.29
N ARG A 197 3.12 25.72 -24.54
CA ARG A 197 2.29 25.08 -25.57
C ARG A 197 1.97 23.63 -25.21
N PHE A 198 2.96 22.88 -24.72
CA PHE A 198 2.76 21.51 -24.21
C PHE A 198 1.74 21.46 -23.07
N PHE A 199 1.77 22.43 -22.16
CA PHE A 199 0.79 22.55 -21.07
C PHE A 199 -0.63 22.83 -21.58
N VAL A 200 -0.80 23.73 -22.56
CA VAL A 200 -2.12 23.98 -23.14
C VAL A 200 -2.64 22.73 -23.86
N ILE A 201 -1.79 22.04 -24.62
CA ILE A 201 -2.15 20.78 -25.31
C ILE A 201 -2.53 19.71 -24.29
N SER A 202 -1.78 19.56 -23.20
CA SER A 202 -2.06 18.57 -22.16
C SER A 202 -3.39 18.84 -21.45
N LEU A 203 -3.73 20.11 -21.22
CA LEU A 203 -5.03 20.52 -20.68
C LEU A 203 -6.18 20.14 -21.61
N VAL A 204 -6.05 20.42 -22.91
CA VAL A 204 -7.06 20.04 -23.91
C VAL A 204 -7.21 18.52 -23.98
N LEU A 205 -6.11 17.77 -24.01
CA LEU A 205 -6.12 16.29 -24.00
C LEU A 205 -6.76 15.74 -22.74
N LEU A 206 -6.55 16.37 -21.58
CA LEU A 206 -7.19 15.99 -20.33
C LEU A 206 -8.70 16.17 -20.42
N ILE A 207 -9.17 17.36 -20.84
CA ILE A 207 -10.60 17.66 -20.99
C ILE A 207 -11.25 16.65 -21.95
N LEU A 208 -10.65 16.43 -23.13
CA LEU A 208 -11.14 15.46 -24.11
C LEU A 208 -11.18 14.04 -23.54
N ALA A 209 -10.13 13.61 -22.83
CA ALA A 209 -10.10 12.29 -22.23
C ALA A 209 -11.20 12.12 -21.16
N TYR A 210 -11.52 13.17 -20.39
CA TYR A 210 -12.62 13.13 -19.43
C TYR A 210 -14.01 13.12 -20.07
N ILE A 211 -14.18 13.76 -21.24
CA ILE A 211 -15.42 13.70 -22.02
C ILE A 211 -15.63 12.31 -22.63
N VAL A 212 -14.59 11.74 -23.25
CA VAL A 212 -14.66 10.46 -23.97
C VAL A 212 -14.75 9.26 -23.02
N THR A 213 -14.22 9.39 -21.79
CA THR A 213 -14.14 8.30 -20.82
C THR A 213 -14.98 8.64 -19.57
N PRO A 214 -16.31 8.39 -19.57
CA PRO A 214 -17.19 8.78 -18.48
C PRO A 214 -16.78 8.14 -17.14
N HIS A 215 -17.14 8.81 -16.03
CA HIS A 215 -16.84 8.40 -14.67
C HIS A 215 -17.22 6.94 -14.41
N LEU A 216 -16.24 6.05 -14.47
CA LEU A 216 -16.38 4.73 -13.87
C LEU A 216 -16.08 4.88 -12.38
N ILE A 217 -17.13 4.93 -11.56
CA ILE A 217 -17.03 4.46 -10.19
C ILE A 217 -16.77 2.96 -10.30
N ILE A 218 -15.50 2.58 -10.40
CA ILE A 218 -15.11 1.17 -10.49
C ILE A 218 -15.22 0.60 -9.08
N LYS A 219 -16.43 0.17 -8.70
CA LYS A 219 -16.60 -0.77 -7.59
C LYS A 219 -15.99 -2.10 -8.02
N GLY A 220 -15.14 -2.67 -7.18
CA GLY A 220 -14.67 -4.04 -7.36
C GLY A 220 -13.54 -4.24 -8.35
N GLN A 221 -12.64 -3.26 -8.55
CA GLN A 221 -11.31 -3.59 -9.08
C GLN A 221 -10.59 -4.44 -8.04
N GLY A 222 -10.72 -5.77 -8.19
CA GLY A 222 -9.98 -6.73 -7.39
C GLY A 222 -8.50 -6.43 -7.55
N PHE A 223 -7.84 -6.21 -6.41
CA PHE A 223 -6.40 -6.09 -6.40
C PHE A 223 -5.78 -7.35 -6.98
N GLY A 224 -4.66 -7.16 -7.69
CA GLY A 224 -3.86 -8.25 -8.23
C GLY A 224 -3.22 -9.16 -7.18
N LEU A 225 -3.63 -9.09 -5.91
CA LEU A 225 -3.08 -9.87 -4.79
C LEU A 225 -3.05 -11.38 -5.10
N PHE A 226 -4.05 -11.85 -5.87
CA PHE A 226 -4.14 -13.25 -6.33
C PHE A 226 -3.86 -13.42 -7.84
N LYS A 227 -3.54 -12.34 -8.55
CA LYS A 227 -3.37 -12.34 -10.01
C LYS A 227 -2.04 -12.98 -10.38
N GLY A 228 -2.10 -14.02 -11.19
CA GLY A 228 -0.91 -14.77 -11.60
C GLY A 228 -0.41 -15.78 -10.57
N LEU A 229 -1.09 -15.95 -9.43
CA LEU A 229 -0.81 -17.05 -8.51
C LEU A 229 -1.19 -18.40 -9.14
N LYS A 230 -0.25 -19.34 -9.13
CA LYS A 230 -0.45 -20.73 -9.57
C LYS A 230 -0.08 -21.67 -8.44
N LEU A 231 -0.82 -22.77 -8.32
CA LEU A 231 -0.43 -23.88 -7.46
C LEU A 231 0.70 -24.64 -8.16
N GLU A 232 1.87 -24.69 -7.52
CA GLU A 232 3.06 -25.33 -8.12
C GLU A 232 3.37 -26.68 -7.49
N SER A 233 3.30 -26.75 -6.15
CA SER A 233 3.69 -27.93 -5.39
C SER A 233 2.74 -28.19 -4.23
N ILE A 234 2.63 -29.47 -3.85
CA ILE A 234 1.82 -29.95 -2.74
C ILE A 234 2.72 -30.74 -1.79
N TYR A 235 2.61 -30.43 -0.51
CA TYR A 235 3.33 -31.03 0.61
C TYR A 235 2.34 -31.62 1.61
N ILE A 236 2.84 -32.50 2.46
CA ILE A 236 2.12 -33.05 3.60
C ILE A 236 2.95 -32.85 4.86
N SER A 237 2.28 -32.51 5.96
CA SER A 237 2.84 -32.62 7.29
C SER A 237 2.18 -33.79 8.02
N THR A 238 2.99 -34.74 8.47
CA THR A 238 2.56 -35.90 9.26
C THR A 238 2.47 -35.60 10.75
N ASP A 239 3.02 -34.46 11.18
CA ASP A 239 2.98 -33.96 12.54
C ASP A 239 1.97 -32.82 12.68
N SER A 240 1.63 -32.47 13.92
CA SER A 240 0.82 -31.28 14.19
C SER A 240 1.58 -30.04 13.74
N LEU A 241 0.91 -29.19 12.96
CA LEU A 241 1.56 -28.04 12.35
C LEU A 241 1.05 -26.75 12.98
N GLN A 242 1.99 -25.93 13.48
CA GLN A 242 1.67 -24.63 14.06
C GLN A 242 2.10 -23.51 13.10
N VAL A 243 1.13 -22.70 12.67
CA VAL A 243 1.36 -21.48 11.90
C VAL A 243 1.14 -20.28 12.81
N VAL A 244 2.15 -19.43 12.96
CA VAL A 244 2.03 -18.15 13.70
C VAL A 244 1.93 -17.03 12.68
N LEU A 245 0.87 -16.21 12.80
CA LEU A 245 0.52 -15.15 11.86
C LEU A 245 0.52 -13.80 12.58
N GLY A 246 1.71 -13.21 12.69
CA GLY A 246 1.97 -12.01 13.48
C GLY A 246 1.80 -12.24 14.98
N LYS A 247 1.58 -11.15 15.72
CA LYS A 247 1.45 -11.17 17.20
C LYS A 247 0.15 -11.81 17.72
N TYR A 248 -0.95 -11.70 16.98
CA TYR A 248 -2.29 -11.92 17.54
C TYR A 248 -2.96 -13.22 17.11
N LEU A 249 -2.39 -13.97 16.15
CA LEU A 249 -3.12 -15.07 15.52
C LEU A 249 -2.22 -16.28 15.34
N LYS A 250 -2.72 -17.43 15.82
CA LYS A 250 -2.04 -18.73 15.76
C LYS A 250 -3.01 -19.76 15.22
N VAL A 251 -2.54 -20.58 14.30
CA VAL A 251 -3.30 -21.71 13.76
C VAL A 251 -2.56 -23.00 14.09
N ILE A 252 -3.28 -23.97 14.63
CA ILE A 252 -2.74 -25.28 14.94
C ILE A 252 -3.54 -26.30 14.12
N PHE A 253 -2.88 -26.99 13.21
CA PHE A 253 -3.49 -28.09 12.45
C PHE A 253 -3.17 -29.43 13.09
N SER A 254 -4.16 -30.31 13.04
CA SER A 254 -4.06 -31.71 13.41
C SER A 254 -3.39 -32.49 12.28
N ARG A 255 -2.75 -33.61 12.62
CA ARG A 255 -2.17 -34.50 11.62
C ARG A 255 -3.25 -35.38 10.95
N PRO A 256 -3.16 -35.65 9.63
CA PRO A 256 -2.25 -35.04 8.65
C PRO A 256 -2.79 -33.71 8.09
N THR A 257 -1.90 -32.83 7.62
CA THR A 257 -2.27 -31.58 6.93
C THR A 257 -1.61 -31.48 5.57
N TYR A 258 -2.40 -31.19 4.53
CA TYR A 258 -1.90 -30.94 3.18
C TYR A 258 -1.66 -29.46 2.95
N ILE A 259 -0.56 -29.14 2.26
CA ILE A 259 -0.10 -27.77 2.08
C ILE A 259 0.18 -27.53 0.60
N GLY A 260 -0.54 -26.59 0.00
CA GLY A 260 -0.33 -26.15 -1.38
C GLY A 260 0.37 -24.81 -1.43
N PHE A 261 1.49 -24.72 -2.16
CA PHE A 261 2.21 -23.46 -2.35
C PHE A 261 1.72 -22.71 -3.59
N LEU A 262 1.49 -21.40 -3.41
CA LEU A 262 1.05 -20.50 -4.46
C LEU A 262 2.19 -19.59 -4.87
N THR A 263 2.66 -19.76 -6.11
CA THR A 263 3.76 -18.97 -6.66
C THR A 263 3.28 -17.95 -7.67
N THR A 264 3.97 -16.81 -7.72
CA THR A 264 3.78 -15.80 -8.77
C THR A 264 4.40 -16.24 -10.09
N ARG A 265 4.16 -15.48 -11.18
CA ARG A 265 4.82 -15.73 -12.48
C ARG A 265 6.36 -15.70 -12.42
N GLY A 266 6.94 -15.06 -11.40
CA GLY A 266 8.39 -15.03 -11.15
C GLY A 266 8.91 -16.17 -10.27
N GLY A 267 8.07 -17.14 -9.89
CA GLY A 267 8.45 -18.30 -9.07
C GLY A 267 8.51 -18.04 -7.56
N MET A 268 8.28 -16.81 -7.09
CA MET A 268 8.24 -16.50 -5.66
C MET A 268 6.96 -17.02 -5.00
N ILE A 269 7.09 -17.66 -3.83
CA ILE A 269 5.94 -18.11 -3.03
C ILE A 269 5.30 -16.89 -2.37
N ASN A 270 4.02 -16.63 -2.69
CA ASN A 270 3.27 -15.51 -2.14
C ASN A 270 2.05 -15.95 -1.31
N GLY A 271 1.75 -17.25 -1.31
CA GLY A 271 0.59 -17.77 -0.62
C GLY A 271 0.69 -19.26 -0.32
N CYS A 272 -0.14 -19.69 0.61
CA CYS A 272 -0.21 -21.07 1.07
C CYS A 272 -1.64 -21.47 1.35
N ILE A 273 -1.92 -22.75 1.16
CA ILE A 273 -3.22 -23.33 1.44
C ILE A 273 -2.99 -24.54 2.31
N PHE A 274 -3.68 -24.60 3.43
CA PHE A 274 -3.66 -25.71 4.37
C PHE A 274 -5.03 -26.40 4.32
N LEU A 275 -5.02 -27.72 4.16
CA LEU A 275 -6.21 -28.57 4.18
C LEU A 275 -6.03 -29.61 5.29
N GLY A 276 -6.91 -29.56 6.28
CA GLY A 276 -6.84 -30.38 7.47
C GLY A 276 -7.60 -29.75 8.63
N ASP A 277 -8.06 -30.58 9.56
CA ASP A 277 -8.75 -30.10 10.75
C ASP A 277 -7.77 -29.37 11.67
N GLY A 278 -8.12 -28.16 12.06
CA GLY A 278 -7.28 -27.32 12.89
C GLY A 278 -8.08 -26.39 13.76
N LYS A 279 -7.35 -25.55 14.49
CA LYS A 279 -7.90 -24.58 15.41
C LYS A 279 -7.21 -23.24 15.20
N LEU A 280 -8.00 -22.24 14.82
CA LEU A 280 -7.62 -20.85 14.72
C LEU A 280 -7.80 -20.22 16.11
N ALA A 281 -6.71 -19.76 16.72
CA ALA A 281 -6.70 -19.04 17.98
C ALA A 281 -6.29 -17.57 17.74
N ALA A 282 -7.20 -16.66 18.05
CA ALA A 282 -7.00 -15.23 17.97
C ALA A 282 -6.89 -14.62 19.37
N GLU A 283 -5.74 -14.06 19.69
CA GLU A 283 -5.44 -13.43 20.97
C GLU A 283 -5.61 -11.91 20.83
N THR A 284 -6.72 -11.40 21.36
CA THR A 284 -6.95 -9.95 21.48
C THR A 284 -6.57 -9.49 22.90
N ARG A 285 -6.48 -8.18 23.13
CA ARG A 285 -6.23 -7.58 24.45
C ARG A 285 -7.22 -8.03 25.52
N TYR A 286 -8.43 -8.38 25.12
CA TYR A 286 -9.54 -8.62 26.05
C TYR A 286 -9.96 -10.09 26.13
N LYS A 287 -9.75 -10.87 25.06
CA LYS A 287 -10.10 -12.28 25.04
C LYS A 287 -9.33 -13.06 23.97
N ARG A 288 -9.07 -14.32 24.29
CA ARG A 288 -8.71 -15.34 23.30
C ARG A 288 -9.97 -15.93 22.68
N GLN A 289 -10.05 -15.93 21.36
CA GLN A 289 -11.13 -16.58 20.61
C GLN A 289 -10.57 -17.76 19.85
N GLU A 290 -11.31 -18.86 19.87
CA GLU A 290 -10.88 -20.08 19.22
C GLU A 290 -11.98 -20.62 18.33
N VAL A 291 -11.60 -21.03 17.12
CA VAL A 291 -12.52 -21.51 16.10
C VAL A 291 -11.91 -22.73 15.44
N ASN A 292 -12.67 -23.81 15.38
CA ASN A 292 -12.25 -25.01 14.65
C ASN A 292 -12.40 -24.76 13.15
N ILE A 293 -11.37 -25.11 12.39
CA ILE A 293 -11.28 -24.89 10.94
C ILE A 293 -10.96 -26.20 10.22
N LYS A 294 -11.38 -26.31 8.96
CA LYS A 294 -11.09 -27.45 8.06
C LYS A 294 -10.07 -27.09 6.97
N SER A 295 -9.95 -25.80 6.70
CA SER A 295 -9.03 -25.28 5.69
C SER A 295 -8.65 -23.85 6.01
N LEU A 296 -7.47 -23.46 5.55
CA LEU A 296 -6.95 -22.11 5.64
C LEU A 296 -6.25 -21.75 4.35
N PHE A 297 -6.51 -20.56 3.87
CA PHE A 297 -5.87 -19.95 2.72
C PHE A 297 -5.19 -18.68 3.18
N LEU A 298 -3.89 -18.55 2.92
CA LEU A 298 -3.05 -17.42 3.31
C LEU A 298 -2.40 -16.79 2.09
N VAL A 299 -2.38 -15.47 2.05
CA VAL A 299 -1.55 -14.69 1.10
C VAL A 299 -0.93 -13.53 1.83
N ALA A 300 0.39 -13.36 1.69
CA ALA A 300 1.12 -12.26 2.32
C ALA A 300 1.14 -11.01 1.44
N TYR A 301 1.40 -9.88 2.11
CA TYR A 301 1.59 -8.58 1.51
C TYR A 301 2.56 -7.72 2.36
N PRO A 302 3.70 -7.26 1.81
CA PRO A 302 4.23 -7.48 0.46
C PRO A 302 4.73 -8.92 0.21
N LEU A 303 5.17 -9.20 -1.03
CA LEU A 303 5.67 -10.50 -1.50
C LEU A 303 6.82 -11.04 -0.63
N GLY A 304 6.85 -12.34 -0.37
CA GLY A 304 8.01 -13.03 0.22
C GLY A 304 7.92 -13.43 1.70
N ASP A 305 6.97 -12.89 2.47
CA ASP A 305 6.89 -13.24 3.91
C ASP A 305 6.30 -14.63 4.19
N VAL A 306 5.58 -15.23 3.23
CA VAL A 306 5.08 -16.60 3.38
C VAL A 306 6.23 -17.61 3.43
N GLU A 307 7.34 -17.39 2.72
CA GLU A 307 8.49 -18.30 2.75
C GLU A 307 9.09 -18.41 4.15
N LYS A 308 9.12 -17.31 4.92
CA LYS A 308 9.57 -17.32 6.33
C LYS A 308 8.65 -18.12 7.25
N ILE A 309 7.34 -18.06 6.99
CA ILE A 309 6.34 -18.87 7.72
C ILE A 309 6.56 -20.36 7.43
N LEU A 310 6.95 -20.68 6.19
CA LEU A 310 7.09 -22.04 5.70
C LEU A 310 8.43 -22.70 6.00
N SER A 311 9.52 -21.94 6.02
CA SER A 311 10.90 -22.48 6.10
C SER A 311 11.15 -23.33 7.34
N ASN A 312 10.34 -23.13 8.39
CA ASN A 312 10.47 -23.80 9.68
C ASN A 312 9.44 -24.92 9.90
N LEU A 313 8.62 -25.24 8.90
CA LEU A 313 7.57 -26.25 9.03
C LEU A 313 8.10 -27.65 8.69
N PRO A 314 7.81 -28.69 9.49
CA PRO A 314 8.17 -30.07 9.18
C PRO A 314 7.24 -30.60 8.08
N ILE A 315 7.61 -30.35 6.82
CA ILE A 315 6.82 -30.69 5.63
C ILE A 315 7.62 -31.57 4.67
N ILE A 316 6.96 -32.56 4.09
CA ILE A 316 7.55 -33.48 3.11
C ILE A 316 6.75 -33.35 1.81
N ARG A 317 7.44 -33.42 0.65
CA ARG A 317 6.76 -33.37 -0.65
C ARG A 317 5.85 -34.60 -0.80
N ALA A 318 4.57 -34.38 -1.08
CA ALA A 318 3.60 -35.48 -1.17
C ALA A 318 3.75 -36.24 -2.50
N PRO A 319 3.90 -37.57 -2.50
CA PRO A 319 3.81 -38.40 -3.70
C PRO A 319 2.41 -38.33 -4.32
N GLU A 320 2.29 -38.38 -5.65
CA GLU A 320 0.99 -38.34 -6.33
C GLU A 320 0.05 -39.49 -5.93
N LYS A 321 0.61 -40.65 -5.56
CA LYS A 321 -0.14 -41.84 -5.15
C LYS A 321 -0.80 -41.69 -3.78
N ASP A 322 -0.17 -40.96 -2.85
CA ASP A 322 -0.70 -40.75 -1.51
C ASP A 322 -1.91 -39.79 -1.54
N LEU A 323 -1.91 -38.81 -2.43
CA LEU A 323 -3.05 -37.90 -2.63
C LEU A 323 -4.35 -38.65 -2.99
N ILE A 324 -4.23 -39.68 -3.84
CA ILE A 324 -5.37 -40.51 -4.27
C ILE A 324 -5.83 -41.40 -3.10
N PHE A 325 -4.91 -41.97 -2.33
CA PHE A 325 -5.21 -42.85 -1.19
C PHE A 325 -6.05 -42.14 -0.10
N TYR A 326 -5.80 -40.85 0.13
CA TYR A 326 -6.56 -40.04 1.09
C TYR A 326 -7.78 -39.33 0.50
N GLY A 327 -8.22 -39.71 -0.71
CA GLY A 327 -9.43 -39.15 -1.34
C GLY A 327 -9.30 -37.69 -1.78
N LEU A 328 -8.08 -37.18 -1.93
CA LEU A 328 -7.77 -35.81 -2.35
C LEU A 328 -7.15 -35.84 -3.75
N ASP A 329 -7.96 -36.13 -4.77
CA ASP A 329 -7.47 -36.09 -6.14
C ASP A 329 -7.05 -34.64 -6.52
N LYS A 330 -6.08 -34.51 -7.44
CA LYS A 330 -5.55 -33.19 -7.85
C LYS A 330 -6.62 -32.26 -8.42
N ARG A 331 -7.71 -32.81 -8.97
CA ARG A 331 -8.80 -32.04 -9.58
C ARG A 331 -9.69 -31.43 -8.50
N TYR A 332 -10.13 -32.22 -7.54
CA TYR A 332 -10.91 -31.84 -6.37
C TYR A 332 -10.19 -30.79 -5.53
N VAL A 333 -8.90 -31.01 -5.25
CA VAL A 333 -8.08 -30.01 -4.57
C VAL A 333 -8.13 -28.71 -5.38
N ARG A 334 -7.78 -28.73 -6.66
CA ARG A 334 -7.79 -27.53 -7.54
C ARG A 334 -9.15 -26.84 -7.59
N GLU A 335 -10.27 -27.56 -7.66
CA GLU A 335 -11.61 -26.99 -7.66
C GLU A 335 -11.95 -26.28 -6.35
N VAL A 336 -11.65 -26.92 -5.21
CA VAL A 336 -11.79 -26.30 -3.88
C VAL A 336 -10.90 -25.05 -3.79
N LEU A 337 -9.68 -25.10 -4.34
CA LEU A 337 -8.76 -23.96 -4.39
C LEU A 337 -9.32 -22.81 -5.22
N GLU A 338 -9.84 -23.07 -6.42
CA GLU A 338 -10.42 -22.04 -7.28
C GLU A 338 -11.67 -21.42 -6.66
N GLY A 339 -12.50 -22.22 -5.99
CA GLY A 339 -13.66 -21.75 -5.24
C GLY A 339 -13.28 -20.82 -4.10
N LEU A 340 -12.27 -21.18 -3.30
CA LEU A 340 -11.73 -20.36 -2.22
C LEU A 340 -11.12 -19.06 -2.75
N LYS A 341 -10.32 -19.14 -3.81
CA LYS A 341 -9.70 -17.97 -4.47
C LYS A 341 -10.75 -16.98 -4.98
N LYS A 342 -11.76 -17.46 -5.74
CA LYS A 342 -12.85 -16.60 -6.24
C LYS A 342 -13.62 -15.95 -5.10
N SER A 343 -13.84 -16.67 -3.99
CA SER A 343 -14.49 -16.12 -2.81
C SER A 343 -13.64 -15.02 -2.15
N ALA A 344 -12.33 -15.23 -2.01
CA ALA A 344 -11.41 -14.25 -1.48
C ALA A 344 -11.35 -12.97 -2.34
N GLU A 345 -11.25 -13.13 -3.66
CA GLU A 345 -11.26 -12.02 -4.63
C GLU A 345 -12.54 -11.18 -4.51
N LYS A 346 -13.70 -11.83 -4.45
CA LYS A 346 -15.00 -11.17 -4.28
C LYS A 346 -15.08 -10.40 -2.96
N GLU A 347 -14.59 -10.98 -1.88
CA GLU A 347 -14.61 -10.36 -0.57
C GLU A 347 -13.71 -9.13 -0.49
N LEU A 348 -12.50 -9.19 -1.06
CA LEU A 348 -11.61 -8.03 -1.14
C LEU A 348 -12.20 -6.94 -2.05
N ALA A 349 -12.72 -7.31 -3.22
CA ALA A 349 -13.30 -6.38 -4.17
C ALA A 349 -14.46 -5.56 -3.57
N ASN A 350 -15.28 -6.19 -2.72
CA ASN A 350 -16.38 -5.51 -2.02
C ASN A 350 -15.92 -4.50 -0.95
N ARG A 351 -14.68 -4.60 -0.50
CA ARG A 351 -14.11 -3.76 0.56
C ARG A 351 -13.16 -2.69 0.03
N THR A 352 -12.89 -2.68 -1.26
CA THR A 352 -12.08 -1.64 -1.91
C THR A 352 -12.99 -0.54 -2.42
N SER A 353 -12.82 0.67 -1.89
CA SER A 353 -13.39 1.90 -2.44
C SER A 353 -12.32 2.62 -3.24
N VAL A 354 -12.66 3.05 -4.46
CA VAL A 354 -11.77 3.85 -5.31
C VAL A 354 -12.52 5.09 -5.75
N ILE A 355 -11.98 6.25 -5.40
CA ILE A 355 -12.39 7.56 -5.91
C ILE A 355 -11.33 8.00 -6.92
N ARG A 356 -11.74 8.24 -8.17
CA ARG A 356 -10.86 8.75 -9.24
C ARG A 356 -11.37 10.07 -9.78
N LEU A 357 -10.60 11.13 -9.58
CA LEU A 357 -10.77 12.49 -10.07
C LEU A 357 -9.55 12.87 -10.95
N PRO A 358 -9.62 13.97 -11.74
CA PRO A 358 -8.53 14.44 -12.62
C PRO A 358 -7.12 14.40 -12.05
N PHE A 359 -6.95 14.82 -10.79
CA PHE A 359 -5.63 14.87 -10.15
C PHE A 359 -5.55 14.05 -8.88
N ILE A 360 -6.66 13.48 -8.45
CA ILE A 360 -6.79 12.84 -7.15
C ILE A 360 -7.28 11.42 -7.36
N GLN A 361 -6.47 10.46 -6.95
CA GLN A 361 -6.89 9.09 -6.79
C GLN A 361 -6.80 8.74 -5.32
N ILE A 362 -7.95 8.50 -4.70
CA ILE A 362 -8.04 7.99 -3.34
C ILE A 362 -8.55 6.57 -3.43
N MET A 363 -7.87 5.66 -2.77
CA MET A 363 -8.26 4.28 -2.70
C MET A 363 -8.08 3.80 -1.28
N GLU A 364 -9.19 3.41 -0.68
CA GLU A 364 -9.21 2.76 0.63
C GLU A 364 -9.36 1.27 0.35
N ALA A 365 -8.30 0.53 0.65
CA ALA A 365 -8.29 -0.92 0.59
C ALA A 365 -8.32 -1.49 2.01
N PRO A 366 -8.69 -2.77 2.19
CA PRO A 366 -8.66 -3.40 3.51
C PRO A 366 -7.28 -3.38 4.20
N TYR A 367 -6.21 -3.22 3.42
CA TYR A 367 -4.84 -3.42 3.86
C TYR A 367 -3.90 -2.27 3.54
N PHE A 368 -4.39 -1.22 2.88
CA PHE A 368 -3.63 0.01 2.70
C PHE A 368 -4.57 1.12 2.27
N ASP A 369 -4.24 2.33 2.67
CA ASP A 369 -4.81 3.52 2.09
C ASP A 369 -3.81 4.08 1.06
N TYR A 370 -4.33 4.47 -0.08
CA TYR A 370 -3.58 5.00 -1.19
C TYR A 370 -4.18 6.34 -1.57
N VAL A 371 -3.35 7.37 -1.52
CA VAL A 371 -3.72 8.70 -1.97
C VAL A 371 -2.67 9.17 -2.96
N ARG A 372 -3.12 9.51 -4.16
CA ARG A 372 -2.30 10.16 -5.15
C ARG A 372 -2.91 11.51 -5.48
N VAL A 373 -2.10 12.56 -5.35
CA VAL A 373 -2.45 13.93 -5.73
C VAL A 373 -1.35 14.44 -6.66
N GLY A 374 -1.59 14.39 -7.98
CA GLY A 374 -0.58 14.74 -8.98
C GLY A 374 0.73 13.95 -8.82
N PRO A 375 1.87 14.61 -8.53
CA PRO A 375 3.17 13.96 -8.33
C PRO A 375 3.37 13.36 -6.93
N ILE A 376 2.46 13.66 -6.00
CA ILE A 376 2.50 13.17 -4.62
C ILE A 376 1.75 11.84 -4.56
N LEU A 377 2.38 10.83 -3.99
CA LEU A 377 1.79 9.54 -3.73
C LEU A 377 2.05 9.15 -2.28
N VAL A 378 1.00 8.79 -1.58
CA VAL A 378 1.04 8.33 -0.20
C VAL A 378 0.41 6.95 -0.16
N ILE A 379 1.14 6.00 0.40
CA ILE A 379 0.65 4.66 0.74
C ILE A 379 0.83 4.51 2.24
N ASP A 380 -0.27 4.31 2.95
CA ASP A 380 -0.26 3.90 4.35
C ASP A 380 -0.67 2.43 4.41
N ALA A 381 0.28 1.55 4.72
CA ALA A 381 0.03 0.12 4.88
C ALA A 381 0.51 -0.34 6.27
N PRO A 382 -0.09 -1.38 6.87
CA PRO A 382 0.32 -1.89 8.19
C PRO A 382 1.80 -2.29 8.30
N SER A 383 2.44 -2.64 7.18
CA SER A 383 3.83 -3.07 7.12
C SER A 383 4.81 -1.97 6.72
N TYR A 384 4.34 -0.90 6.06
CA TYR A 384 5.17 0.24 5.69
C TYR A 384 4.31 1.47 5.41
N GLU A 385 4.86 2.64 5.72
CA GLU A 385 4.35 3.91 5.23
C GLU A 385 5.28 4.40 4.13
N LEU A 386 4.71 4.93 3.05
CA LEU A 386 5.45 5.39 1.90
C LEU A 386 4.88 6.73 1.43
N VAL A 387 5.71 7.77 1.50
CA VAL A 387 5.46 9.04 0.84
C VAL A 387 6.43 9.19 -0.32
N ARG A 388 5.88 9.43 -1.51
CA ARG A 388 6.63 9.64 -2.74
C ARG A 388 6.29 11.01 -3.32
N LEU A 389 7.33 11.77 -3.63
CA LEU A 389 7.28 13.06 -4.31
C LEU A 389 8.15 12.96 -5.55
N GLY A 390 7.56 12.56 -6.68
CA GLY A 390 8.32 12.28 -7.90
C GLY A 390 9.37 11.17 -7.69
N PRO A 391 10.68 11.46 -7.75
CA PRO A 391 11.75 10.49 -7.50
C PRO A 391 12.07 10.27 -6.01
N LEU A 392 11.72 11.24 -5.16
CA LEU A 392 12.00 11.16 -3.73
C LEU A 392 11.01 10.20 -3.09
N LYS A 393 11.53 9.24 -2.34
CA LYS A 393 10.78 8.19 -1.65
C LYS A 393 11.22 8.15 -0.19
N ILE A 394 10.28 8.40 0.70
CA ILE A 394 10.44 8.22 2.13
C ILE A 394 9.62 6.98 2.47
N ARG A 395 10.32 5.87 2.78
CA ARG A 395 9.71 4.61 3.20
C ARG A 395 10.05 4.39 4.67
N ASP A 396 9.02 4.33 5.50
CA ASP A 396 9.15 3.88 6.88
C ASP A 396 8.70 2.42 6.95
N ILE A 397 9.62 1.51 7.27
CA ILE A 397 9.33 0.08 7.40
C ILE A 397 8.90 -0.17 8.83
N ASN A 398 7.63 -0.52 8.98
CA ASN A 398 6.94 -0.45 10.26
C ASN A 398 6.70 -1.83 10.92
N SER A 399 7.03 -2.94 10.25
CA SER A 399 6.84 -4.29 10.77
C SER A 399 7.93 -5.28 10.35
N GLU A 400 8.30 -6.20 11.26
CA GLU A 400 9.12 -7.37 10.94
C GLU A 400 8.30 -8.48 10.26
N PHE A 401 6.99 -8.54 10.52
CA PHE A 401 6.04 -9.45 9.89
C PHE A 401 5.04 -8.68 9.00
N GLY A 402 5.08 -8.94 7.69
CA GLY A 402 4.14 -8.36 6.73
C GLY A 402 2.69 -8.73 6.98
N LEU A 403 1.78 -7.99 6.36
CA LEU A 403 0.36 -8.23 6.53
C LEU A 403 -0.04 -9.52 5.81
N VAL A 404 -0.75 -10.40 6.52
CA VAL A 404 -1.30 -11.62 5.93
C VAL A 404 -2.81 -11.51 5.84
N PHE A 405 -3.36 -11.80 4.67
CA PHE A 405 -4.77 -12.09 4.50
C PHE A 405 -5.01 -13.59 4.65
N GLY A 406 -5.98 -13.94 5.50
CA GLY A 406 -6.42 -15.30 5.71
C GLY A 406 -7.90 -15.49 5.39
N LEU A 407 -8.22 -16.59 4.73
CA LEU A 407 -9.59 -17.08 4.58
C LEU A 407 -9.63 -18.53 5.06
N CYS A 408 -10.50 -18.86 6.00
CA CYS A 408 -10.70 -20.23 6.48
C CYS A 408 -12.17 -20.66 6.40
N ILE A 409 -12.36 -21.96 6.20
CA ILE A 409 -13.65 -22.62 6.37
C ILE A 409 -13.66 -23.25 7.76
N THR A 410 -14.66 -22.90 8.55
CA THR A 410 -14.84 -23.43 9.91
C THR A 410 -15.43 -24.84 9.87
N ALA A 411 -15.36 -25.58 10.98
CA ALA A 411 -15.87 -26.95 11.07
C ALA A 411 -17.37 -27.06 10.73
N ASP A 412 -18.15 -26.01 11.02
CA ASP A 412 -19.57 -25.85 10.68
C ASP A 412 -19.80 -25.28 9.26
N ASN A 413 -18.80 -25.37 8.38
CA ASN A 413 -18.81 -24.93 6.98
C ASN A 413 -19.13 -23.43 6.80
N LYS A 414 -18.80 -22.60 7.79
CA LYS A 414 -18.92 -21.15 7.70
C LYS A 414 -17.60 -20.54 7.25
N ARG A 415 -17.68 -19.30 6.74
CA ARG A 415 -16.49 -18.58 6.26
C ARG A 415 -16.01 -17.63 7.33
N CYS A 416 -14.71 -17.67 7.58
CA CYS A 416 -14.01 -16.72 8.43
C CYS A 416 -12.90 -16.07 7.60
N SER A 417 -12.89 -14.74 7.54
CA SER A 417 -11.81 -13.98 6.92
C SER A 417 -11.09 -13.17 7.95
N PHE A 418 -9.77 -13.03 7.80
CA PHE A 418 -8.97 -12.24 8.70
C PHE A 418 -7.81 -11.52 8.01
N PHE A 419 -7.37 -10.46 8.66
CA PHE A 419 -6.11 -9.78 8.40
C PHE A 419 -5.28 -9.83 9.67
N SER A 420 -4.00 -10.15 9.55
CA SER A 420 -3.09 -10.20 10.69
C SER A 420 -1.73 -9.60 10.35
N SER A 421 -1.24 -8.75 11.24
CA SER A 421 0.15 -8.28 11.34
C SER A 421 0.50 -8.07 12.83
N ASP A 422 1.69 -7.60 13.13
CA ASP A 422 2.08 -7.30 14.52
C ASP A 422 1.30 -6.13 15.14
N ARG A 423 0.74 -5.25 14.30
CA ARG A 423 0.01 -4.04 14.72
C ARG A 423 -1.48 -4.15 14.52
N LEU A 424 -1.97 -5.09 13.73
CA LEU A 424 -3.37 -5.21 13.36
C LEU A 424 -3.85 -6.66 13.45
N ILE A 425 -5.02 -6.86 14.02
CA ILE A 425 -5.84 -8.04 13.78
C ILE A 425 -7.25 -7.60 13.42
N GLU A 426 -7.76 -8.08 12.30
CA GLU A 426 -9.17 -7.94 11.93
C GLU A 426 -9.72 -9.33 11.61
N ILE A 427 -10.76 -9.76 12.30
CA ILE A 427 -11.41 -11.06 12.07
C ILE A 427 -12.89 -10.84 11.82
N ARG A 428 -13.42 -11.49 10.79
CA ARG A 428 -14.86 -11.55 10.51
C ARG A 428 -15.33 -12.99 10.42
N ILE A 429 -16.31 -13.32 11.24
CA ILE A 429 -16.94 -14.64 11.29
C ILE A 429 -18.44 -14.42 11.38
N ASN A 430 -19.16 -14.68 10.29
CA ASN A 430 -20.61 -14.42 10.19
C ASN A 430 -20.96 -12.95 10.53
N ASN A 431 -21.81 -12.75 11.54
CA ASN A 431 -22.23 -11.45 12.06
C ASN A 431 -21.32 -10.89 13.16
N SER A 432 -20.14 -11.52 13.36
CA SER A 432 -19.12 -11.07 14.29
C SER A 432 -17.97 -10.41 13.55
N HIS A 433 -17.56 -9.25 14.00
CA HIS A 433 -16.41 -8.50 13.49
C HIS A 433 -15.59 -7.99 14.66
N ILE A 434 -14.31 -8.28 14.65
CA ILE A 434 -13.34 -7.83 15.63
C ILE A 434 -12.23 -7.13 14.88
N LYS A 435 -11.83 -5.95 15.35
CA LYS A 435 -10.66 -5.23 14.86
C LYS A 435 -9.88 -4.70 16.05
N GLN A 436 -8.58 -4.90 16.07
CA GLN A 436 -7.69 -4.36 17.08
C GLN A 436 -6.43 -3.80 16.43
N THR A 437 -6.05 -2.61 16.84
CA THR A 437 -4.76 -1.99 16.54
C THR A 437 -3.99 -1.67 17.84
N SER A 438 -2.88 -0.95 17.74
CA SER A 438 -2.14 -0.45 18.91
C SER A 438 -2.94 0.57 19.76
N TRP A 439 -3.95 1.22 19.19
CA TRP A 439 -4.74 2.27 19.87
C TRP A 439 -6.25 2.12 19.72
N GLU A 440 -6.72 1.14 18.93
CA GLU A 440 -8.14 0.92 18.65
C GLU A 440 -8.56 -0.50 18.99
N PHE A 441 -9.78 -0.66 19.53
CA PHE A 441 -10.47 -1.94 19.59
C PHE A 441 -11.93 -1.77 19.16
N LYS A 442 -12.40 -2.60 18.24
CA LYS A 442 -13.78 -2.67 17.77
C LYS A 442 -14.27 -4.11 17.88
N LEU A 443 -15.45 -4.28 18.47
CA LEU A 443 -16.20 -5.54 18.45
C LEU A 443 -17.62 -5.24 17.98
N ARG A 444 -18.09 -5.97 16.97
CA ARG A 444 -19.50 -5.99 16.58
C ARG A 444 -19.96 -7.43 16.54
N LYS A 445 -21.03 -7.77 17.27
CA LYS A 445 -21.63 -9.11 17.26
C LYS A 445 -23.15 -8.98 17.31
N GLY A 446 -23.81 -9.12 16.16
CA GLY A 446 -25.24 -8.81 16.04
C GLY A 446 -25.52 -7.34 16.40
N ASN A 447 -26.34 -7.11 17.43
CA ASN A 447 -26.70 -5.77 17.93
C ASN A 447 -25.67 -5.18 18.91
N LEU A 448 -24.76 -6.00 19.44
CA LEU A 448 -23.68 -5.52 20.29
C LEU A 448 -22.63 -4.79 19.45
N LYS A 449 -22.26 -3.60 19.89
CA LYS A 449 -21.10 -2.85 19.39
C LYS A 449 -20.28 -2.36 20.58
N ILE A 450 -18.99 -2.62 20.58
CA ILE A 450 -18.03 -2.05 21.52
C ILE A 450 -16.96 -1.34 20.72
N TYR A 451 -16.63 -0.11 21.10
CA TYR A 451 -15.58 0.68 20.48
C TYR A 451 -14.69 1.30 21.54
N ILE A 452 -13.37 1.16 21.40
CA ILE A 452 -12.39 1.79 22.28
C ILE A 452 -11.33 2.44 21.41
N ASN A 453 -11.04 3.69 21.70
CA ASN A 453 -9.98 4.47 21.05
C ASN A 453 -9.16 5.18 22.12
N GLU A 454 -7.95 4.69 22.35
CA GLU A 454 -7.05 5.18 23.39
C GLU A 454 -6.55 6.61 23.09
N ARG A 455 -6.31 6.94 21.81
CA ARG A 455 -5.87 8.29 21.39
C ARG A 455 -6.93 9.35 21.67
N LYS A 456 -8.20 9.01 21.47
CA LYS A 456 -9.34 9.91 21.72
C LYS A 456 -9.90 9.77 23.14
N LYS A 457 -9.30 8.90 23.99
CA LYS A 457 -9.81 8.51 25.30
C LYS A 457 -11.32 8.21 25.28
N LEU A 458 -11.76 7.49 24.26
CA LEU A 458 -13.16 7.22 23.97
C LEU A 458 -13.44 5.74 24.15
N LYS A 459 -14.49 5.41 24.90
CA LYS A 459 -15.05 4.06 25.05
C LYS A 459 -16.55 4.13 24.79
N GLU A 460 -17.04 3.25 23.93
CA GLU A 460 -18.47 3.14 23.63
C GLU A 460 -18.93 1.69 23.73
N LEU A 461 -20.13 1.50 24.25
CA LEU A 461 -20.88 0.26 24.24
C LEU A 461 -22.29 0.56 23.73
N ALA A 462 -22.76 -0.17 22.73
CA ALA A 462 -24.14 -0.11 22.29
C ALA A 462 -24.72 -1.52 22.20
N VAL A 463 -25.90 -1.72 22.76
CA VAL A 463 -26.61 -2.99 22.75
C VAL A 463 -28.11 -2.75 22.92
N ASN A 464 -28.95 -3.29 22.03
CA ASN A 464 -30.41 -3.34 22.17
C ASN A 464 -31.05 -2.04 22.74
N GLY A 465 -30.78 -0.88 22.13
CA GLY A 465 -31.33 0.42 22.56
C GLY A 465 -30.54 1.13 23.68
N VAL A 466 -29.65 0.43 24.37
CA VAL A 466 -28.71 1.01 25.35
C VAL A 466 -27.45 1.49 24.64
N ARG A 467 -27.02 2.72 24.93
CA ARG A 467 -25.74 3.28 24.49
C ARG A 467 -25.01 3.93 25.66
N ILE A 468 -23.79 3.48 25.92
CA ILE A 468 -22.85 4.08 26.86
C ILE A 468 -21.71 4.69 26.06
N THR A 469 -21.38 5.94 26.35
CA THR A 469 -20.22 6.63 25.79
C THR A 469 -19.46 7.26 26.94
N VAL A 470 -18.19 6.88 27.11
CA VAL A 470 -17.27 7.50 28.07
C VAL A 470 -16.14 8.17 27.30
N LYS A 471 -15.97 9.46 27.54
CA LYS A 471 -14.85 10.29 27.09
C LYS A 471 -13.99 10.65 28.31
N GLU A 472 -12.90 11.39 28.09
CA GLU A 472 -11.97 11.78 29.14
C GLU A 472 -12.66 12.34 30.39
N ASP A 473 -13.57 13.30 30.25
CA ASP A 473 -14.22 13.98 31.40
C ASP A 473 -15.73 13.81 31.49
N ILE A 474 -16.35 13.18 30.48
CA ILE A 474 -17.80 13.04 30.38
C ILE A 474 -18.17 11.58 30.11
N ALA A 475 -19.16 11.08 30.85
CA ALA A 475 -19.85 9.86 30.51
C ALA A 475 -21.32 10.13 30.18
N THR A 476 -21.85 9.38 29.22
CA THR A 476 -23.25 9.43 28.82
C THR A 476 -23.81 8.03 28.74
N LEU A 477 -24.97 7.83 29.34
CA LEU A 477 -25.80 6.65 29.22
C LEU A 477 -27.11 7.06 28.54
N SER A 478 -27.50 6.38 27.48
CA SER A 478 -28.78 6.53 26.81
C SER A 478 -29.48 5.19 26.77
N ILE A 479 -30.75 5.15 27.18
CA ILE A 479 -31.61 3.98 27.13
C ILE A 479 -32.95 4.48 26.61
N ASP A 480 -33.29 4.09 25.38
CA ASP A 480 -34.53 4.51 24.72
C ASP A 480 -34.69 6.05 24.81
N ASP A 481 -35.73 6.56 25.48
CA ASP A 481 -36.01 8.01 25.65
C ASP A 481 -35.35 8.65 26.88
N LYS A 482 -34.55 7.90 27.65
CA LYS A 482 -33.83 8.39 28.83
C LYS A 482 -32.33 8.60 28.51
N LYS A 483 -31.77 9.71 28.97
CA LYS A 483 -30.34 10.02 28.83
C LYS A 483 -29.78 10.61 30.12
N ILE A 484 -28.71 10.02 30.64
CA ILE A 484 -27.90 10.54 31.74
C ILE A 484 -26.56 11.00 31.18
N THR A 485 -26.16 12.22 31.50
CA THR A 485 -24.82 12.74 31.23
C THR A 485 -24.19 13.18 32.54
N ALA A 486 -22.98 12.69 32.83
CA ALA A 486 -22.21 13.05 34.01
C ALA A 486 -20.83 13.57 33.61
N ASN A 487 -20.40 14.67 34.22
CA ASN A 487 -19.09 15.28 34.03
C ASN A 487 -18.26 15.17 35.32
N LYS A 488 -16.94 15.00 35.23
CA LYS A 488 -16.02 15.04 36.39
C LYS A 488 -16.14 16.33 37.21
N ASN A 489 -16.58 17.43 36.61
CA ASN A 489 -16.86 18.70 37.30
C ASN A 489 -18.06 18.62 38.27
N GLY A 490 -18.74 17.47 38.34
CA GLY A 490 -19.86 17.19 39.23
C GLY A 490 -21.23 17.46 38.64
N GLU A 491 -21.32 17.95 37.41
CA GLU A 491 -22.59 18.17 36.72
C GLU A 491 -23.20 16.84 36.26
N ILE A 492 -24.45 16.61 36.63
CA ILE A 492 -25.26 15.46 36.25
C ILE A 492 -26.55 15.97 35.63
N LEU A 493 -26.75 15.66 34.36
CA LEU A 493 -27.95 15.98 33.59
C LEU A 493 -28.72 14.69 33.30
N ILE A 494 -29.99 14.65 33.68
CA ILE A 494 -30.90 13.54 33.41
C ILE A 494 -32.03 14.08 32.55
N LEU A 495 -32.16 13.53 31.34
CA LEU A 495 -33.24 13.79 30.41
C LEU A 495 -34.14 12.56 30.34
N SER A 496 -35.43 12.76 30.51
CA SER A 496 -36.48 11.78 30.27
C SER A 496 -37.59 12.45 29.47
N ALA A 497 -38.44 11.66 28.78
CA ALA A 497 -39.47 12.14 27.86
C ALA A 497 -40.23 13.41 28.31
N ASN A 498 -40.48 13.58 29.61
CA ASN A 498 -41.24 14.71 30.16
C ASN A 498 -40.47 15.59 31.17
N LYS A 499 -39.19 15.31 31.46
CA LYS A 499 -38.44 16.02 32.53
C LYS A 499 -36.95 16.16 32.22
N GLN A 500 -36.40 17.32 32.54
CA GLN A 500 -34.97 17.60 32.63
C GLN A 500 -34.62 17.85 34.10
N LEU A 501 -33.67 17.09 34.64
CA LEU A 501 -33.13 17.28 35.98
C LEU A 501 -31.64 17.56 35.90
N GLU A 502 -31.21 18.61 36.59
CA GLU A 502 -29.79 18.97 36.73
C GLU A 502 -29.40 18.93 38.20
N LYS A 503 -28.30 18.23 38.49
CA LYS A 503 -27.76 18.09 39.85
C LYS A 503 -26.27 18.28 39.81
N ARG A 504 -25.72 19.02 40.77
CA ARG A 504 -24.27 19.19 40.93
C ARG A 504 -23.78 18.41 42.14
N ASN A 505 -23.10 17.27 41.91
CA ASN A 505 -22.46 16.45 42.93
C ASN A 505 -21.26 15.69 42.34
N VAL A 506 -20.06 16.10 42.72
CA VAL A 506 -18.78 15.56 42.21
C VAL A 506 -18.61 14.07 42.54
N GLU A 507 -18.94 13.66 43.76
CA GLU A 507 -18.78 12.28 44.19
C GLU A 507 -19.72 11.34 43.42
N LEU A 508 -20.98 11.73 43.27
CA LEU A 508 -21.98 10.97 42.53
C LEU A 508 -21.63 10.90 41.03
N ALA A 509 -21.18 12.00 40.43
CA ALA A 509 -20.78 12.04 39.03
C ALA A 509 -19.59 11.10 38.75
N ASN A 510 -18.57 11.12 39.62
CA ASN A 510 -17.42 10.21 39.51
C ASN A 510 -17.83 8.75 39.69
N ARG A 511 -18.74 8.43 40.63
CA ARG A 511 -19.29 7.07 40.78
C ARG A 511 -20.04 6.61 39.52
N ILE A 512 -20.83 7.48 38.89
CA ILE A 512 -21.53 7.18 37.63
C ILE A 512 -20.52 6.88 36.52
N ILE A 513 -19.52 7.76 36.32
CA ILE A 513 -18.48 7.57 35.30
C ILE A 513 -17.76 6.22 35.52
N GLN A 514 -17.29 5.95 36.73
CA GLN A 514 -16.61 4.69 37.06
C GLN A 514 -17.50 3.46 36.83
N ARG A 515 -18.79 3.54 37.17
CA ARG A 515 -19.73 2.42 36.98
C ARG A 515 -19.97 2.15 35.49
N LEU A 516 -20.12 3.19 34.68
CA LEU A 516 -20.25 3.08 33.22
C LEU A 516 -18.97 2.53 32.57
N GLU A 517 -17.79 2.98 32.99
CA GLU A 517 -16.52 2.40 32.53
C GLU A 517 -16.38 0.92 32.87
N ASN A 518 -16.75 0.54 34.11
CA ASN A 518 -16.69 -0.84 34.55
C ASN A 518 -17.68 -1.74 33.80
N LEU A 519 -18.83 -1.22 33.38
CA LEU A 519 -19.76 -1.95 32.52
C LEU A 519 -19.15 -2.25 31.15
N ILE A 520 -18.49 -1.27 30.52
CA ILE A 520 -17.79 -1.49 29.25
C ILE A 520 -16.70 -2.56 29.43
N LYS A 521 -15.88 -2.46 30.50
CA LYS A 521 -14.83 -3.46 30.79
C LYS A 521 -15.41 -4.87 31.00
N LYS A 522 -16.50 -5.00 31.76
CA LYS A 522 -17.15 -6.30 31.96
C LYS A 522 -17.74 -6.86 30.66
N ALA A 523 -18.29 -6.00 29.78
CA ALA A 523 -18.85 -6.41 28.49
C ALA A 523 -17.78 -6.94 27.53
N LEU A 524 -16.54 -6.41 27.62
CA LEU A 524 -15.39 -6.92 26.87
C LEU A 524 -15.02 -8.36 27.29
N ILE A 525 -15.07 -8.65 28.60
CA ILE A 525 -14.68 -9.96 29.15
C ILE A 525 -15.81 -10.99 28.92
N ARG A 526 -17.07 -10.59 29.14
CA ARG A 526 -18.26 -11.45 29.16
C ARG A 526 -19.26 -11.15 28.05
N PHE A 527 -18.81 -10.94 26.81
CA PHE A 527 -19.71 -10.69 25.66
C PHE A 527 -20.67 -11.87 25.32
N THR A 528 -20.60 -13.00 26.02
CA THR A 528 -21.55 -14.11 25.91
C THR A 528 -22.71 -13.99 26.90
N GLU A 529 -22.64 -13.10 27.89
CA GLU A 529 -23.60 -12.93 28.99
C GLU A 529 -24.22 -11.51 28.98
N ILE A 530 -24.50 -10.98 27.79
CA ILE A 530 -24.84 -9.55 27.61
C ILE A 530 -26.22 -9.20 28.20
N ASP A 531 -27.18 -10.13 28.19
CA ASP A 531 -28.53 -9.86 28.68
C ASP A 531 -28.54 -9.57 30.19
N MET A 532 -27.74 -10.29 30.99
CA MET A 532 -27.55 -10.02 32.43
C MET A 532 -26.86 -8.67 32.70
N MET A 533 -26.13 -8.13 31.73
CA MET A 533 -25.47 -6.82 31.87
C MET A 533 -26.44 -5.67 31.62
N ILE A 534 -27.39 -5.82 30.70
CA ILE A 534 -28.44 -4.83 30.41
C ILE A 534 -29.33 -4.61 31.64
N ASP A 535 -29.71 -5.68 32.35
CA ASP A 535 -30.50 -5.57 33.58
C ASP A 535 -29.77 -4.79 34.68
N ASN A 536 -28.44 -4.94 34.77
CA ASN A 536 -27.62 -4.16 35.70
C ASN A 536 -27.54 -2.67 35.33
N VAL A 537 -27.65 -2.31 34.04
CA VAL A 537 -27.70 -0.92 33.59
C VAL A 537 -29.07 -0.30 33.91
N ARG A 538 -30.16 -1.05 33.70
CA ARG A 538 -31.52 -0.58 34.04
C ARG A 538 -31.66 -0.28 35.53
N ARG A 539 -31.13 -1.14 36.41
CA ARG A 539 -31.10 -0.90 37.86
C ARG A 539 -30.35 0.37 38.29
N ILE A 540 -29.41 0.89 37.48
CA ILE A 540 -28.71 2.16 37.78
C ILE A 540 -29.67 3.34 37.68
N LEU A 541 -30.61 3.31 36.73
CA LEU A 541 -31.64 4.34 36.62
C LEU A 541 -32.55 4.34 37.85
N ASP A 542 -32.94 3.14 38.31
CA ASP A 542 -33.82 2.97 39.48
C ASP A 542 -33.15 3.38 40.80
N THR A 543 -31.82 3.51 40.85
CA THR A 543 -31.12 3.99 42.07
C THR A 543 -30.85 5.50 42.08
N ILE A 544 -31.13 6.18 40.95
CA ILE A 544 -30.86 7.62 40.78
C ILE A 544 -32.17 8.44 40.83
N GLU A 545 -33.30 7.86 40.43
CA GLU A 545 -34.64 8.31 40.82
C GLU A 545 -34.85 8.12 42.33
#